data_AF-A0A352RIN6-F1
#
_entry.id   AF-A0A352RIN6-F1
#
_cell.length_a   1.000
_cell.length_b   1.000
_cell.length_c   1.000
_cell.angle_alpha   90.00
_cell.angle_beta   90.00
_cell.angle_gamma   90.00
#
_symmetry.space_group_name_H-M   'P 1'
#
loop_
_entity.id
_entity.type
_entity.pdbx_description
1 polymer ?
#
loop_
_entity_poly.entity_id
_entity_poly.type
_entity_poly.pdbx_seq_one_letter_code
_entity_poly.pdbx_strand_id
1 'polypeptide(L)'
;MLAGISVSLSKVGYDLNISVAPNSEHEIDSLRRMVQGKRVDGIILTLTKAVDERISYLLDQNFPFVLYGRTEEPRPHAFLDIDEELAFREACTFLIELGHKRIALINGEPEYMFPAFCS
;
A
#
# COMPACT_ATOMS: atom_id res chain seq x y z
N MET A 1 5.80 10.86 -1.96
CA MET A 1 5.37 10.22 -0.69
C MET A 1 6.37 10.40 0.45
N LEU A 2 7.56 9.78 0.41
CA LEU A 2 8.52 9.75 1.54
C LEU A 2 8.84 11.12 2.16
N ALA A 3 9.11 12.14 1.33
CA ALA A 3 9.38 13.50 1.82
C ALA A 3 8.22 14.07 2.64
N GLY A 4 6.97 13.85 2.21
CA GLY A 4 5.78 14.32 2.92
C GLY A 4 5.60 13.62 4.27
N ILE A 5 5.87 12.32 4.33
CA ILE A 5 5.87 11.54 5.58
C ILE A 5 6.95 12.07 6.52
N SER A 6 8.19 12.18 6.05
CA SER A 6 9.33 12.66 6.86
C SER A 6 9.11 14.08 7.42
N VAL A 7 8.61 15.00 6.60
CA VAL A 7 8.26 16.37 7.04
C VAL A 7 7.12 16.37 8.06
N SER A 8 6.16 15.46 7.95
CA SER A 8 5.05 15.37 8.90
C SER A 8 5.48 14.76 10.23
N LEU A 9 6.24 13.66 10.19
CA LEU A 9 6.74 12.97 11.38
C LEU A 9 7.71 13.85 12.20
N SER A 10 8.60 14.57 11.52
CA SER A 10 9.55 15.47 12.22
C SER A 10 8.86 16.57 13.02
N LYS A 11 7.69 17.06 12.59
CA LYS A 11 6.91 18.06 13.34
C LYS A 11 6.36 17.56 14.66
N VAL A 12 6.22 16.24 14.82
CA VAL A 12 5.69 15.57 16.01
C VAL A 12 6.74 14.74 16.75
N GLY A 13 8.03 14.90 16.39
CA GLY A 13 9.15 14.27 17.08
C GLY A 13 9.38 12.79 16.74
N TYR A 14 8.86 12.32 15.61
CA TYR A 14 9.09 10.96 15.12
C TYR A 14 10.18 10.91 14.04
N ASP A 15 11.02 9.87 14.09
CA ASP A 15 12.00 9.54 13.07
C ASP A 15 11.43 8.56 12.03
N LEU A 16 11.86 8.67 10.77
CA LEU A 16 11.48 7.75 9.70
C LEU A 16 12.56 6.67 9.50
N ASN A 17 12.22 5.41 9.75
CA ASN A 17 13.05 4.26 9.37
C ASN A 17 12.55 3.67 8.05
N ILE A 18 13.47 3.41 7.11
CA ILE A 18 13.16 2.77 5.83
C ILE A 18 13.77 1.37 5.82
N SER A 19 12.93 0.37 5.63
CA SER A 19 13.34 -1.02 5.44
C SER A 19 13.00 -1.45 4.01
N VAL A 20 13.99 -1.97 3.30
CA VAL A 20 13.83 -2.52 1.95
C VAL A 20 14.23 -3.98 1.99
N ALA A 21 13.39 -4.86 1.46
CA ALA A 21 13.69 -6.28 1.34
C ALA A 21 13.73 -6.70 -0.13
N PRO A 22 14.58 -7.68 -0.50
CA PRO A 22 14.74 -8.10 -1.88
C PRO A 22 13.56 -8.93 -2.43
N ASN A 23 12.74 -9.52 -1.56
CA ASN A 23 11.57 -10.33 -1.92
C ASN A 23 10.60 -10.41 -0.73
N SER A 24 9.42 -10.99 -0.97
CA SER A 24 8.32 -11.11 0.01
C SER A 24 8.70 -11.85 1.29
N GLU A 25 9.47 -12.95 1.20
CA GLU A 25 9.93 -13.68 2.39
C GLU A 25 10.82 -12.80 3.28
N HIS A 26 11.71 -12.02 2.68
CA HIS A 26 12.58 -11.12 3.44
C HIS A 26 11.82 -9.89 3.97
N GLU A 27 10.69 -9.51 3.35
CA GLU A 27 9.84 -8.43 3.85
C GLU A 27 9.21 -8.81 5.19
N ILE A 28 8.59 -9.98 5.30
CA ILE A 28 7.93 -10.42 6.54
C ILE A 28 8.96 -10.63 7.66
N ASP A 29 10.15 -11.15 7.36
CA ASP A 29 11.21 -11.30 8.36
C ASP A 29 11.80 -9.96 8.81
N SER A 30 11.92 -9.00 7.91
CA SER A 30 12.33 -7.63 8.27
C SER A 30 11.27 -6.95 9.14
N LEU A 31 9.98 -7.14 8.81
CA LEU A 31 8.86 -6.67 9.60
C LEU A 31 8.88 -7.24 11.02
N ARG A 32 9.02 -8.57 11.14
CA ARG A 32 9.12 -9.28 12.42
C ARG A 32 10.24 -8.74 13.28
N ARG A 33 11.44 -8.54 12.71
CA ARG A 33 12.60 -7.98 13.42
C ARG A 33 12.36 -6.56 13.92
N MET A 34 11.67 -5.71 13.16
CA MET A 34 11.34 -4.34 13.58
C MET A 34 10.34 -4.34 14.74
N VAL A 35 9.28 -5.14 14.64
CA VAL A 35 8.22 -5.24 15.65
C VAL A 35 8.72 -5.89 16.93
N GLN A 36 9.28 -7.11 16.85
CA GLN A 36 9.74 -7.86 18.03
C GLN A 36 10.95 -7.20 18.69
N GLY A 37 11.81 -6.58 17.88
CA GLY A 37 12.96 -5.82 18.37
C GLY A 37 12.60 -4.45 18.95
N LYS A 38 11.31 -4.06 18.96
CA LYS A 38 10.83 -2.74 19.39
C LYS A 38 11.63 -1.59 18.78
N ARG A 39 11.95 -1.71 17.48
CA ARG A 39 12.80 -0.74 16.76
C ARG A 39 12.01 0.44 16.21
N VAL A 40 10.69 0.30 16.14
CA VAL A 40 9.75 1.29 15.62
C VAL A 40 8.49 1.27 16.49
N ASP A 41 7.77 2.37 16.54
CA ASP A 41 6.51 2.51 17.29
C ASP A 41 5.27 2.28 16.43
N GLY A 42 5.44 2.29 15.10
CA GLY A 42 4.36 2.13 14.14
C GLY A 42 4.90 1.85 12.74
N ILE A 43 4.06 1.30 11.86
CA ILE A 43 4.44 0.91 10.51
C ILE A 43 3.51 1.52 9.47
N ILE A 44 4.11 2.07 8.41
CA ILE A 44 3.41 2.42 7.17
C ILE A 44 3.75 1.31 6.17
N LEU A 45 2.74 0.51 5.78
CA LEU A 45 2.91 -0.58 4.82
C LEU A 45 2.43 -0.13 3.44
N THR A 46 3.20 -0.43 2.41
CA THR A 46 2.86 -0.12 1.01
C THR A 46 2.91 -1.37 0.15
N LEU A 47 2.45 -1.29 -1.10
CA LEU A 47 2.44 -2.42 -2.05
C LEU A 47 1.73 -3.63 -1.44
N THR A 48 0.50 -3.42 -1.01
CA THR A 48 -0.32 -4.43 -0.36
C THR A 48 -0.82 -5.46 -1.37
N LYS A 49 -0.86 -6.71 -0.92
CA LYS A 49 -1.49 -7.81 -1.65
C LYS A 49 -2.95 -7.94 -1.23
N ALA A 50 -3.76 -8.59 -2.07
CA ALA A 50 -5.13 -8.96 -1.70
C ALA A 50 -5.14 -9.78 -0.40
N VAL A 51 -4.29 -10.81 -0.35
CA VAL A 51 -4.00 -11.59 0.87
C VAL A 51 -2.56 -11.31 1.28
N ASP A 52 -2.36 -10.66 2.41
CA ASP A 52 -1.06 -10.14 2.84
C ASP A 52 -0.71 -10.57 4.27
N GLU A 53 0.26 -11.49 4.39
CA GLU A 53 0.72 -12.02 5.68
C GLU A 53 1.25 -10.92 6.61
N ARG A 54 1.81 -9.84 6.05
CA ARG A 54 2.35 -8.71 6.82
C ARG A 54 1.26 -8.03 7.63
N ILE A 55 0.08 -7.89 7.05
CA ILE A 55 -1.10 -7.27 7.67
C ILE A 55 -1.65 -8.19 8.75
N SER A 56 -1.82 -9.47 8.43
CA SER A 56 -2.25 -10.48 9.41
C SER A 56 -1.35 -10.52 10.64
N TYR A 57 -0.04 -10.52 10.42
CA TYR A 57 0.94 -10.48 11.50
C TYR A 57 0.81 -9.24 12.39
N LEU A 58 0.68 -8.05 11.81
CA LEU A 58 0.58 -6.80 12.57
C LEU A 58 -0.69 -6.73 13.43
N LEU A 59 -1.81 -7.23 12.87
CA LEU A 59 -3.07 -7.38 13.59
C LEU A 59 -2.95 -8.37 14.76
N ASP A 60 -2.34 -9.53 14.52
CA ASP A 60 -2.15 -10.56 15.56
C ASP A 60 -1.24 -10.07 16.69
N GLN A 61 -0.27 -9.21 16.38
CA GLN A 61 0.59 -8.57 17.38
C GLN A 61 -0.06 -7.34 18.06
N ASN A 62 -1.26 -6.94 17.63
CA ASN A 62 -1.91 -5.68 18.03
C ASN A 62 -0.96 -4.48 17.91
N PHE A 63 -0.17 -4.46 16.83
CA PHE A 63 0.88 -3.48 16.60
C PHE A 63 0.33 -2.31 15.78
N PRO A 64 0.66 -1.03 16.08
CA PRO A 64 0.15 0.11 15.32
C PRO A 64 0.63 0.12 13.86
N PHE A 65 -0.29 0.18 12.90
CA PHE A 65 0.08 0.33 11.49
C PHE A 65 -1.01 1.06 10.68
N VAL A 66 -0.60 1.56 9.51
CA VAL A 66 -1.47 2.10 8.47
C VAL A 66 -1.02 1.61 7.10
N LEU A 67 -1.98 1.30 6.24
CA LEU A 67 -1.71 0.93 4.85
C LEU A 67 -1.72 2.16 3.95
N TYR A 68 -0.84 2.18 2.96
CA TYR A 68 -1.01 2.94 1.74
C TYR A 68 -1.40 1.96 0.63
N GLY A 69 -2.70 1.91 0.32
CA GLY A 69 -3.35 0.89 -0.49
C GLY A 69 -4.42 0.12 0.30
N ARG A 70 -5.01 -0.89 -0.35
CA ARG A 70 -6.06 -1.75 0.22
C ARG A 70 -5.65 -3.22 0.22
N THR A 71 -6.40 -4.01 0.99
CA THR A 71 -6.27 -5.46 1.13
C THR A 71 -7.66 -6.07 1.26
N GLU A 72 -7.80 -7.38 1.06
CA GLU A 72 -9.05 -8.11 1.31
C GLU A 72 -9.18 -8.57 2.78
N GLU A 73 -8.25 -8.16 3.66
CA GLU A 73 -8.32 -8.43 5.09
C GLU A 73 -9.62 -7.87 5.71
N PRO A 74 -10.51 -8.73 6.25
CA PRO A 74 -11.79 -8.29 6.81
C PRO A 74 -11.68 -7.61 8.18
N ARG A 75 -10.57 -7.82 8.91
CA ARG A 75 -10.38 -7.21 10.24
C ARG A 75 -10.20 -5.70 10.11
N PRO A 76 -10.76 -4.87 11.01
CA PRO A 76 -10.58 -3.41 10.95
C PRO A 76 -9.11 -3.00 11.08
N HIS A 77 -8.66 -2.14 10.18
CA HIS A 77 -7.32 -1.53 10.19
C HIS A 77 -7.33 -0.18 9.48
N ALA A 78 -6.35 0.66 9.78
CA ALA A 78 -6.22 1.96 9.13
C ALA A 78 -5.61 1.81 7.72
N PHE A 79 -6.21 2.47 6.74
CA PHE A 79 -5.66 2.54 5.39
C PHE A 79 -5.95 3.90 4.76
N LEU A 80 -5.06 4.29 3.84
CA LEU A 80 -5.23 5.40 2.92
C LEU A 80 -5.09 4.83 1.51
N ASP A 81 -6.03 5.13 0.64
CA ASP A 81 -5.98 4.68 -0.75
C ASP A 81 -6.42 5.78 -1.71
N ILE A 82 -6.01 5.65 -2.96
CA ILE A 82 -6.48 6.49 -4.06
C ILE A 82 -7.75 5.85 -4.62
N ASP A 83 -8.72 6.68 -5.04
CA ASP A 83 -9.84 6.17 -5.84
C ASP A 83 -9.35 5.89 -7.27
N GLU A 84 -8.66 4.78 -7.41
CA GLU A 84 -8.04 4.37 -8.68
C GLU A 84 -9.11 4.03 -9.72
N GLU A 85 -10.27 3.51 -9.31
CA GLU A 85 -11.39 3.23 -10.21
C GLU A 85 -11.90 4.52 -10.87
N LEU A 86 -12.13 5.57 -10.06
CA LEU A 86 -12.49 6.90 -10.57
C LEU A 86 -11.40 7.44 -11.51
N ALA A 87 -10.13 7.38 -11.08
CA ALA A 87 -9.02 7.88 -11.89
C ALA A 87 -8.91 7.18 -13.25
N PHE A 88 -9.06 5.86 -13.28
CA PHE A 88 -9.05 5.08 -14.52
C PHE A 88 -10.26 5.36 -15.41
N ARG A 89 -11.45 5.49 -14.81
CA ARG A 89 -12.67 5.84 -15.52
C ARG A 89 -12.55 7.22 -16.18
N GLU A 90 -12.05 8.22 -15.46
CA GLU A 90 -11.83 9.56 -15.99
C GLU A 90 -10.79 9.56 -17.12
N ALA A 91 -9.67 8.85 -16.95
CA ALA A 91 -8.65 8.72 -17.97
C ALA A 91 -9.18 8.04 -19.25
N CYS A 92 -9.94 6.95 -19.12
CA CYS A 92 -10.55 6.27 -20.26
C CYS A 92 -11.60 7.13 -20.95
N THR A 93 -12.43 7.83 -20.17
CA THR A 93 -13.46 8.76 -20.70
C THR A 93 -12.80 9.83 -21.55
N PHE A 94 -11.74 10.45 -21.05
CA PHE A 94 -10.98 11.47 -21.78
C PHE A 94 -10.43 10.95 -23.12
N LEU A 95 -9.90 9.71 -23.17
CA LEU A 95 -9.43 9.10 -24.41
C LEU A 95 -10.58 8.83 -25.40
N ILE A 96 -11.73 8.39 -24.90
CA ILE A 96 -12.92 8.15 -25.72
C ILE A 96 -13.43 9.47 -26.33
N GLU A 97 -13.46 10.54 -25.54
CA GLU A 97 -13.85 11.89 -25.99
C GLU A 97 -12.92 12.44 -27.09
N LEU A 98 -11.64 12.07 -27.06
CA LEU A 98 -10.68 12.34 -28.15
C LEU A 98 -10.87 11.46 -29.39
N GLY A 99 -11.80 10.50 -29.36
CA GLY A 99 -12.14 9.63 -30.48
C GLY A 99 -11.37 8.31 -30.52
N HIS A 100 -10.60 7.97 -29.48
CA HIS A 100 -9.92 6.68 -29.40
C HIS A 100 -10.94 5.54 -29.21
N LYS A 101 -10.78 4.47 -29.99
CA LYS A 101 -11.67 3.28 -29.97
C LYS A 101 -10.98 1.98 -29.57
N ARG A 102 -9.64 2.00 -29.46
CA ARG A 102 -8.81 0.86 -29.09
C ARG A 102 -7.87 1.30 -27.98
N ILE A 103 -8.27 1.02 -26.76
CA ILE A 103 -7.56 1.42 -25.54
C ILE A 103 -7.11 0.12 -24.85
N ALA A 104 -5.83 0.05 -24.47
CA ALA A 104 -5.26 -1.09 -23.76
C ALA A 104 -4.72 -0.61 -22.41
N LEU A 105 -4.86 -1.45 -21.38
CA LEU A 105 -4.26 -1.23 -20.06
C LEU A 105 -2.99 -2.07 -19.94
N ILE A 106 -1.92 -1.44 -19.49
CA ILE A 106 -0.72 -2.13 -19.01
C ILE A 106 -0.79 -2.03 -17.49
N ASN A 107 -0.98 -3.16 -16.81
CA ASN A 107 -1.15 -3.22 -15.36
C ASN A 107 0.01 -3.94 -14.66
N GLY A 108 0.07 -3.82 -13.34
CA GLY A 108 1.01 -4.56 -12.50
C GLY A 108 0.66 -6.04 -12.34
N GLU A 109 1.44 -6.75 -11.52
CA GLU A 109 1.18 -8.16 -11.24
C GLU A 109 -0.16 -8.35 -10.50
N PRO A 110 -0.97 -9.38 -10.86
CA PRO A 110 -2.32 -9.55 -10.32
C PRO A 110 -2.38 -9.82 -8.81
N GLU A 111 -1.27 -10.19 -8.19
CA GLU A 111 -1.20 -10.44 -6.74
C GLU A 111 -1.28 -9.14 -5.91
N TYR A 112 -0.91 -8.01 -6.50
CA TYR A 112 -1.02 -6.71 -5.87
C TYR A 112 -2.38 -6.09 -6.17
N MET A 113 -2.83 -5.26 -5.24
CA MET A 113 -4.09 -4.57 -5.40
C MET A 113 -3.94 -3.37 -6.33
N PHE A 114 -3.96 -3.64 -7.63
CA PHE A 114 -4.04 -2.66 -8.70
C PHE A 114 -5.45 -2.67 -9.32
N PRO A 115 -5.88 -1.59 -9.97
CA PRO A 115 -7.25 -1.47 -10.45
C PRO A 115 -7.47 -2.41 -11.64
N ALA A 116 -8.57 -3.16 -11.62
CA ALA A 116 -8.99 -3.99 -12.74
C ALA A 116 -9.89 -3.17 -13.68
N PHE A 117 -9.78 -3.45 -14.98
CA PHE A 117 -10.44 -2.72 -16.08
C PHE A 117 -11.93 -2.41 -15.81
N CYS A 118 -12.37 -1.19 -16.19
CA CYS A 118 -13.78 -0.87 -16.34
C CYS A 118 -14.41 -1.74 -17.45
N SER A 119 -15.50 -2.44 -17.12
CA SER A 119 -16.47 -2.97 -18.09
C SER A 119 -17.48 -1.92 -18.49
#